data_AF-A0A1I3XL51-F1
#
_entry.id   AF-A0A1I3XL51-F1
#
_cell.length_a   1.000
_cell.length_b   1.000
_cell.length_c   1.000
_cell.angle_alpha   90.00
_cell.angle_beta   90.00
_cell.angle_gamma   90.00
#
_symmetry.space_group_name_H-M   'P 1'
#
loop_
_entity.id
_entity.type
_entity.pdbx_description
1 polymer ?
#
loop_
_entity_poly.entity_id
_entity_poly.type
_entity_poly.pdbx_seq_one_letter_code
_entity_poly.pdbx_strand_id
1 'polypeptide(L)'
;MSRPQPPWIPVGIDGIATALDVSENTVMTWRRRSAEWIRVEKFPDPEGRISNRAWWWLADVIEWAKSTGRLPTDYTYTPPPES
;
A
#
# COMPACT_ATOMS: atom_id res chain seq x y z
N MET A 1 0.20 9.33 -16.00
CA MET A 1 0.72 8.93 -14.67
C MET A 1 2.14 8.45 -14.89
N SER A 2 3.13 9.17 -14.37
CA SER A 2 4.53 8.73 -14.39
C SER A 2 4.62 7.45 -13.58
N ARG A 3 5.25 6.40 -14.14
CA ARG A 3 5.38 5.11 -13.46
C ARG A 3 5.99 5.29 -12.06
N PRO A 4 5.53 4.56 -11.03
CA PRO A 4 6.12 4.63 -9.69
C PRO A 4 7.62 4.40 -9.74
N GLN A 5 8.34 5.00 -8.80
CA GLN A 5 9.72 4.59 -8.51
C GLN A 5 9.70 3.13 -8.04
N PRO A 6 10.75 2.33 -8.32
CA PRO A 6 10.83 0.97 -7.80
C PRO A 6 10.61 0.96 -6.27
N PRO A 7 9.92 -0.07 -5.72
CA PRO A 7 9.66 -1.38 -6.32
C PRO A 7 8.36 -1.51 -7.14
N TRP A 8 8.46 -2.06 -8.36
CA TRP A 8 7.31 -2.41 -9.22
C TRP A 8 6.70 -3.77 -8.87
N ILE A 9 6.31 -3.96 -7.61
CA ILE A 9 5.73 -5.21 -7.13
C ILE A 9 4.21 -5.04 -7.07
N PRO A 10 3.41 -5.78 -7.87
CA PRO A 10 1.96 -5.77 -7.75
C PRO A 10 1.55 -6.53 -6.49
N VAL A 11 0.80 -5.89 -5.60
CA VAL A 11 0.41 -6.44 -4.30
C VAL A 11 -1.10 -6.34 -4.07
N GLY A 12 -1.66 -7.37 -3.44
CA GLY A 12 -2.97 -7.34 -2.81
C GLY A 12 -2.92 -6.78 -1.39
N ILE A 13 -4.03 -6.85 -0.66
CA ILE A 13 -4.11 -6.41 0.75
C ILE A 13 -3.15 -7.21 1.64
N ASP A 14 -3.08 -8.52 1.40
CA ASP A 14 -2.15 -9.46 2.02
C ASP A 14 -0.70 -9.09 1.73
N GLY A 15 -0.35 -8.85 0.46
CA GLY A 15 1.00 -8.43 0.08
C GLY A 15 1.42 -7.10 0.70
N ILE A 16 0.49 -6.14 0.79
CA ILE A 16 0.72 -4.86 1.49
C ILE A 16 0.96 -5.10 2.98
N ALA A 17 0.12 -5.93 3.61
CA ALA A 17 0.22 -6.25 5.03
C ALA A 17 1.59 -6.89 5.36
N THR A 18 2.00 -7.88 4.58
CA THR A 18 3.32 -8.52 4.72
C THR A 18 4.46 -7.54 4.46
N ALA A 19 4.38 -6.73 3.40
CA ALA A 19 5.45 -5.80 3.07
C ALA A 19 5.66 -4.74 4.16
N LEU A 20 4.57 -4.20 4.71
CA LEU A 20 4.61 -3.12 5.69
C LEU A 20 4.68 -3.59 7.15
N ASP A 21 4.76 -4.91 7.39
CA ASP A 21 4.72 -5.53 8.72
C ASP A 21 3.51 -5.08 9.57
N VAL A 22 2.33 -5.09 8.94
CA VAL A 22 1.05 -4.76 9.59
C VAL A 22 0.01 -5.85 9.34
N SER A 23 -1.07 -5.84 10.10
CA SER A 23 -2.19 -6.76 9.84
C SER A 23 -2.98 -6.36 8.59
N GLU A 24 -3.58 -7.33 7.89
CA GLU A 24 -4.54 -7.06 6.80
C GLU A 24 -5.69 -6.16 7.27
N ASN A 25 -6.14 -6.32 8.52
CA ASN A 25 -7.18 -5.49 9.11
C ASN A 25 -6.74 -4.01 9.23
N THR A 26 -5.46 -3.75 9.48
CA THR A 26 -4.88 -2.40 9.48
C THR A 26 -5.01 -1.77 8.09
N VAL A 27 -4.64 -2.50 7.04
CA VAL A 27 -4.74 -2.04 5.64
C VAL A 27 -6.20 -1.78 5.26
N MET A 28 -7.11 -2.69 5.61
CA MET A 28 -8.55 -2.52 5.39
C MET A 28 -9.12 -1.29 6.13
N THR A 29 -8.67 -1.06 7.37
CA THR A 29 -9.06 0.11 8.17
C THR A 29 -8.59 1.40 7.52
N TRP A 30 -7.37 1.43 6.98
CA TRP A 30 -6.85 2.58 6.24
C TRP A 30 -7.71 2.89 5.02
N ARG A 31 -8.01 1.88 4.20
CA ARG A 31 -8.88 2.04 3.02
C ARG A 31 -10.24 2.61 3.41
N ARG A 32 -10.89 2.02 4.42
CA ARG A 32 -12.21 2.45 4.89
C ARG A 32 -12.21 3.89 5.39
N ARG A 33 -11.29 4.25 6.30
CA ARG A 33 -11.22 5.60 6.88
C ARG A 33 -10.93 6.66 5.83
N SER A 34 -10.08 6.33 4.85
CA SER A 34 -9.74 7.23 3.76
C SER A 34 -10.90 7.48 2.78
N ALA A 35 -11.87 6.55 2.72
CA ALA A 35 -13.08 6.71 1.91
C ALA A 35 -14.18 7.49 2.66
N GLU A 36 -14.24 7.38 3.98
CA GLU A 36 -15.28 8.00 4.81
C GLU A 36 -14.95 9.45 5.20
N TRP A 37 -13.68 9.83 5.32
CA TRP A 37 -13.29 11.12 5.92
C TRP A 37 -12.64 12.08 4.91
N ILE A 38 -13.30 13.21 4.66
CA ILE A 38 -12.86 14.28 3.74
C ILE A 38 -11.46 14.84 4.07
N ARG A 39 -11.03 14.76 5.34
CA ARG A 39 -9.77 15.36 5.82
C ARG A 39 -8.59 14.37 5.90
N VAL A 40 -8.78 13.10 5.57
CA VAL A 40 -7.70 12.11 5.56
C VAL A 40 -7.26 11.89 4.13
N GLU A 41 -5.95 11.86 3.91
CA GLU A 41 -5.40 11.53 2.60
C GLU A 41 -5.92 10.17 2.13
N LYS A 42 -6.47 10.15 0.92
CA LYS A 42 -7.13 8.98 0.34
C LYS A 42 -6.12 7.85 0.19
N PHE A 43 -6.49 6.63 0.59
CA PHE A 43 -5.69 5.45 0.28
C PHE A 43 -5.57 5.31 -1.24
N PRO A 44 -4.41 4.87 -1.77
CA PRO A 44 -4.20 4.76 -3.22
C PRO A 44 -5.33 3.98 -3.90
N ASP A 45 -5.78 4.51 -5.03
CA ASP A 45 -6.74 3.78 -5.86
C ASP A 45 -6.06 2.50 -6.40
N PRO A 46 -6.79 1.38 -6.50
CA PRO A 46 -6.24 0.16 -7.07
C PRO A 46 -5.91 0.37 -8.54
N GLU A 47 -4.74 -0.11 -8.96
CA GLU A 47 -4.31 -0.04 -10.36
C GLU A 47 -5.18 -0.95 -11.24
N GLY A 48 -5.71 -2.03 -10.67
CA GLY A 48 -6.68 -2.87 -11.35
C GLY A 48 -7.21 -4.00 -10.49
N ARG A 49 -7.68 -5.04 -11.17
CA ARG A 49 -8.17 -6.28 -10.55
C ARG A 49 -7.54 -7.51 -11.21
N ILE A 50 -7.05 -8.45 -10.40
CA ILE A 50 -6.60 -9.78 -10.82
C ILE A 50 -7.52 -10.79 -10.13
N SER A 51 -8.19 -11.65 -10.90
CA SER A 51 -9.12 -12.65 -10.36
C SER A 51 -10.14 -12.07 -9.35
N ASN A 52 -10.72 -10.92 -9.70
CA ASN A 52 -11.67 -10.15 -8.88
C ASN A 52 -11.11 -9.58 -7.56
N ARG A 53 -9.80 -9.68 -7.32
CA ARG A 53 -9.10 -9.02 -6.20
C ARG A 53 -8.43 -7.75 -6.69
N ALA A 54 -8.60 -6.65 -5.96
CA ALA A 54 -7.92 -5.40 -6.25
C ALA A 54 -6.41 -5.53 -5.99
N TRP A 55 -5.59 -4.86 -6.81
CA TRP A 55 -4.14 -4.83 -6.64
C TRP A 55 -3.60 -3.40 -6.78
N TRP A 56 -2.43 -3.17 -6.19
CA TRP A 56 -1.72 -1.89 -6.15
C TRP A 56 -0.25 -2.08 -6.48
N TRP A 57 0.42 -1.01 -6.90
CA TRP A 57 1.87 -0.97 -6.85
C TRP A 57 2.32 -0.75 -5.40
N LEU A 58 3.22 -1.60 -4.93
CA LEU A 58 3.75 -1.49 -3.57
C LEU A 58 4.41 -0.12 -3.32
N ALA A 59 5.11 0.42 -4.31
CA ALA A 59 5.74 1.74 -4.22
C ALA A 59 4.73 2.86 -3.88
N ASP A 60 3.57 2.90 -4.55
CA ASP A 60 2.54 3.92 -4.30
C ASP A 60 1.98 3.81 -2.89
N VAL A 61 1.80 2.59 -2.39
CA VAL A 61 1.32 2.34 -1.03
C VAL A 61 2.36 2.74 0.01
N ILE A 62 3.65 2.46 -0.23
CA ILE A 62 4.74 2.90 0.64
C ILE A 62 4.83 4.43 0.66
N GLU A 63 4.78 5.08 -0.49
CA GLU A 63 4.85 6.55 -0.59
C GLU A 63 3.70 7.20 0.18
N TRP A 64 2.48 6.72 -0.03
CA TRP A 64 1.30 7.17 0.72
C TRP A 64 1.41 6.90 2.22
N ALA A 65 1.93 5.73 2.60
CA ALA A 65 2.09 5.40 4.02
C ALA A 65 3.14 6.29 4.69
N LYS A 66 4.18 6.71 3.96
CA LYS A 66 5.15 7.72 4.42
C LYS A 66 4.54 9.11 4.51
N SER A 67 3.84 9.58 3.47
CA SER A 67 3.24 10.93 3.43
C SER A 67 2.27 11.15 4.58
N THR A 68 1.57 10.09 4.98
CA THR A 68 0.57 10.12 6.04
C THR A 68 1.08 9.74 7.44
N GLY A 69 2.39 9.51 7.59
CA GLY A 69 3.01 9.18 8.89
C GLY A 69 2.67 7.78 9.42
N ARG A 70 2.23 6.86 8.57
CA ARG A 70 2.02 5.44 8.91
C ARG A 70 3.32 4.64 8.89
N LEU A 71 4.28 5.10 8.10
CA LEU A 71 5.65 4.58 8.07
C LEU A 71 6.64 5.72 8.34
N PRO A 72 7.82 5.41 8.91
CA PRO A 72 8.95 6.33 8.93
C PRO A 72 9.32 6.80 7.53
N THR A 73 9.76 8.05 7.39
CA THR A 73 10.14 8.62 6.09
C THR A 73 11.31 7.88 5.44
N ASP A 74 12.22 7.35 6.26
CA ASP A 74 13.38 6.54 5.89
C ASP A 74 13.05 5.04 5.72
N TYR A 75 11.78 4.64 5.86
CA TYR A 75 11.36 3.25 5.65
C TYR A 75 11.83 2.74 4.27
N THR A 76 12.55 1.62 4.28
CA THR A 76 13.01 0.95 3.07
C THR A 76 12.41 -0.44 3.01
N TYR A 77 11.72 -0.73 1.93
CA TYR A 77 11.18 -2.07 1.71
C TYR A 77 12.34 -3.04 1.46
N THR A 78 12.45 -4.03 2.34
CA THR A 78 13.33 -5.19 2.13
C THR A 78 12.45 -6.34 1.65
N PRO A 79 12.61 -6.84 0.42
CA PRO A 79 11.85 -8.00 -0.02
C PRO A 79 12.16 -9.19 0.89
N PRO A 80 11.16 -10.03 1.20
CA PRO A 80 11.41 -11.26 1.93
C PRO A 80 12.39 -12.14 1.13
N PRO A 81 13.23 -12.95 1.80
CA PRO A 81 14.15 -13.83 1.11
C PRO A 81 13.38 -14.76 0.18
N GLU A 82 13.81 -14.83 -1.09
CA GLU A 82 13.33 -15.82 -2.05
C GLU A 82 13.64 -17.21 -1.45
N SER A 83 12.59 -17.99 -1.18
CA SER A 83 12.70 -19.35 -0.62
C SER A 83 12.95 -20.39 -1.71
#